data_AF-A0A2V7BCN0-F1
#
_entry.id   AF-A0A2V7BCN0-F1
#
_cell.length_a   1.000
_cell.length_b   1.000
_cell.length_c   1.000
_cell.angle_alpha   90.00
_cell.angle_beta   90.00
_cell.angle_gamma   90.00
#
_symmetry.space_group_name_H-M   'P 1'
#
loop_
_entity.id
_entity.type
_entity.pdbx_description
1 polymer ?
#
loop_
_entity_poly.entity_id
_entity_poly.type
_entity_poly.pdbx_seq_one_letter_code
_entity_poly.pdbx_strand_id
1 'polypeptide(L)'
;MARSGRFAALRETSGRGFRGYPVATVAYYGPDASRATKVAVGVILAEGAEPSALERWNSAEADARFDQDACGAALDFMAAHHVKTVVISPGIIGCPHEEGVDYAVGEKCPACPYWADRDRWTGEAIR
;
A
#
# COMPACT_ATOMS: atom_id res chain seq x y z
N MET A 1 -19.30 16.57 -0.90
CA MET A 1 -18.19 15.83 -1.53
C MET A 1 -18.44 14.34 -1.32
N ALA A 2 -18.90 13.64 -2.35
CA ALA A 2 -19.14 12.20 -2.25
C ALA A 2 -17.82 11.50 -1.99
N ARG A 3 -17.69 10.80 -0.85
CA ARG A 3 -16.55 9.93 -0.58
C ARG A 3 -16.57 8.87 -1.68
N SER A 4 -15.50 8.79 -2.47
CA SER A 4 -15.49 8.04 -3.72
C SER A 4 -15.81 6.55 -3.48
N GLY A 5 -16.60 5.96 -4.37
CA GLY A 5 -17.16 4.61 -4.16
C GLY A 5 -16.11 3.50 -4.08
N ARG A 6 -14.96 3.66 -4.73
CA ARG A 6 -13.93 2.61 -4.84
C ARG A 6 -13.07 2.45 -3.58
N PHE A 7 -12.67 3.55 -2.93
CA PHE A 7 -11.93 3.46 -1.65
C PHE A 7 -12.82 2.91 -0.53
N ALA A 8 -14.09 3.33 -0.51
CA ALA A 8 -15.06 2.78 0.43
C ALA A 8 -15.21 1.27 0.24
N ALA A 9 -15.28 0.77 -1.00
CA ALA A 9 -15.33 -0.66 -1.30
C ALA A 9 -14.06 -1.42 -0.84
N LEU A 10 -12.88 -0.83 -1.07
CA LEU A 10 -11.60 -1.41 -0.60
C LEU A 10 -11.59 -1.55 0.93
N ARG A 11 -11.96 -0.48 1.65
CA ARG A 11 -12.04 -0.49 3.11
C ARG A 11 -13.10 -1.44 3.64
N GLU A 12 -14.29 -1.48 3.04
CA GLU A 12 -15.35 -2.41 3.42
C GLU A 12 -14.87 -3.86 3.28
N THR A 13 -14.19 -4.18 2.19
CA THR A 13 -13.66 -5.53 1.94
C THR A 13 -12.64 -5.91 3.02
N SER A 14 -11.78 -4.98 3.44
CA SER A 14 -10.82 -5.22 4.53
C SER A 14 -11.49 -5.44 5.89
N GLY A 15 -12.65 -4.81 6.15
CA GLY A 15 -13.40 -4.94 7.39
C GLY A 15 -14.06 -6.31 7.60
N ARG A 16 -14.03 -7.20 6.59
CA ARG A 16 -14.71 -8.51 6.63
C ARG A 16 -13.95 -9.59 7.40
N GLY A 17 -12.76 -9.28 7.91
CA GLY A 17 -11.88 -10.19 8.64
C GLY A 17 -11.22 -11.26 7.76
N PHE A 18 -10.49 -12.18 8.38
CA PHE A 18 -9.83 -13.28 7.67
C PHE A 18 -10.85 -14.29 7.15
N ARG A 19 -10.79 -14.59 5.84
CA ARG A 19 -11.68 -15.52 5.12
C ARG A 19 -10.91 -16.59 4.34
N GLY A 20 -9.66 -16.82 4.72
CA GLY A 20 -8.76 -17.75 4.05
C GLY A 20 -7.92 -17.10 2.96
N TYR A 21 -7.09 -17.92 2.33
CA TYR A 21 -6.21 -17.54 1.22
C TYR A 21 -6.91 -17.69 -0.15
N PRO A 22 -6.56 -16.88 -1.16
CA PRO A 22 -5.50 -15.86 -1.15
C PRO A 22 -5.79 -14.62 -0.31
N VAL A 23 -4.76 -14.07 0.31
CA VAL A 23 -4.79 -12.80 1.05
C VAL A 23 -4.12 -11.73 0.19
N ALA A 24 -4.79 -10.60 -0.03
CA ALA A 24 -4.16 -9.40 -0.55
C ALA A 24 -3.70 -8.50 0.59
N THR A 25 -2.44 -8.08 0.58
CA THR A 25 -1.90 -7.03 1.42
C THR A 25 -1.84 -5.73 0.62
N VAL A 26 -2.50 -4.68 1.09
CA VAL A 26 -2.52 -3.37 0.47
C VAL A 26 -1.70 -2.42 1.34
N ALA A 27 -0.63 -1.86 0.78
CA ALA A 27 0.27 -0.94 1.46
C ALA A 27 0.34 0.40 0.73
N TYR A 28 0.20 1.49 1.48
CA TYR A 28 0.32 2.85 0.95
C TYR A 28 1.68 3.46 1.30
N TYR A 29 2.23 4.20 0.33
CA TYR A 29 3.51 4.90 0.42
C TYR A 29 3.34 6.35 -0.02
N GLY A 30 4.14 7.24 0.55
CA GLY A 30 4.04 8.69 0.36
C GLY A 30 5.31 9.41 0.78
N PRO A 31 5.51 10.66 0.35
CA PRO A 31 6.69 11.44 0.76
C PRO A 31 6.75 11.67 2.28
N ASP A 32 5.58 11.63 2.94
CA ASP A 32 5.39 11.64 4.37
C ASP A 32 4.11 10.87 4.76
N ALA A 33 3.74 10.88 6.04
CA ALA A 33 2.56 10.18 6.55
C ALA A 33 1.20 10.87 6.27
N SER A 34 1.18 12.04 5.62
CA SER A 34 -0.05 12.80 5.37
C SER A 34 -0.73 12.42 4.05
N ARG A 35 0.05 12.18 2.99
CA ARG A 35 -0.45 11.94 1.63
C ARG A 35 0.21 10.72 0.98
N ALA A 36 -0.62 9.78 0.52
CA ALA A 36 -0.12 8.63 -0.24
C ALA A 36 0.03 9.00 -1.72
N THR A 37 1.13 8.61 -2.33
CA THR A 37 1.40 8.77 -3.78
C THR A 37 1.65 7.44 -4.47
N LYS A 38 1.75 6.34 -3.74
CA LYS A 38 1.88 4.98 -4.26
C LYS A 38 1.05 3.99 -3.45
N VAL A 39 0.44 3.03 -4.12
CA VAL A 39 -0.20 1.86 -3.52
C VAL A 39 0.44 0.60 -4.09
N ALA A 40 0.81 -0.33 -3.22
CA ALA A 40 1.32 -1.65 -3.60
C ALA A 40 0.36 -2.72 -3.08
N VAL A 41 0.06 -3.72 -3.93
CA VAL A 41 -0.81 -4.85 -3.57
C VAL A 41 -0.07 -6.15 -3.83
N GLY A 42 0.17 -6.92 -2.77
CA GLY A 42 0.77 -8.26 -2.83
C GLY A 42 -0.29 -9.34 -2.58
N VAL A 43 -0.23 -10.45 -3.32
CA VAL A 43 -1.13 -11.60 -3.15
C VAL A 43 -0.37 -12.80 -2.58
N ILE A 44 -0.75 -13.22 -1.38
CA ILE A 44 -0.16 -14.33 -0.64
C ILE A 44 -1.11 -15.53 -0.70
N LEU A 45 -0.59 -16.72 -1.06
CA LEU A 45 -1.40 -17.92 -1.29
C LEU A 45 -1.52 -18.85 -0.08
N ALA A 46 -0.62 -18.72 0.90
CA ALA A 46 -0.60 -19.53 2.11
C ALA A 46 0.14 -18.79 3.24
N GLU A 47 -0.04 -19.25 4.47
CA GLU A 47 0.65 -18.68 5.63
C GLU A 47 2.16 -18.81 5.50
N GLY A 48 2.87 -17.73 5.80
CA GLY A 48 4.34 -17.67 5.69
C GLY A 48 4.88 -17.71 4.26
N ALA A 49 4.02 -17.71 3.23
CA ALA A 49 4.47 -17.65 1.84
C ALA A 49 4.79 -16.22 1.42
N GLU A 50 5.80 -16.08 0.55
CA GLU A 50 6.06 -14.83 -0.15
C GLU A 50 4.91 -14.46 -1.09
N PRO A 51 4.75 -13.18 -1.45
CA PRO A 51 3.78 -12.76 -2.45
C PRO A 51 3.99 -13.49 -3.78
N SER A 52 2.96 -14.20 -4.24
CA SER A 52 2.92 -14.87 -5.55
C SER A 52 2.74 -13.89 -6.72
N ALA A 53 2.16 -12.72 -6.44
CA ALA A 53 1.99 -11.62 -7.37
C ALA A 53 2.09 -10.30 -6.60
N LEU A 54 2.63 -9.27 -7.24
CA LEU A 54 2.84 -7.96 -6.64
C LEU A 54 2.71 -6.88 -7.71
N GLU A 55 1.80 -5.95 -7.52
CA GLU A 55 1.61 -4.80 -8.40
C GLU A 55 1.68 -3.48 -7.63
N ARG A 56 2.08 -2.41 -8.34
CA ARG A 56 2.23 -1.07 -7.78
C ARG A 56 1.63 -0.02 -8.72
N TRP A 57 0.89 0.92 -8.15
CA TRP A 57 0.34 2.06 -8.89
C TRP A 57 0.72 3.36 -8.20
N ASN A 58 1.12 4.35 -9.01
CA ASN A 58 1.44 5.69 -8.55
C ASN A 58 0.28 6.64 -8.84
N SER A 59 0.10 7.63 -7.96
CA SER A 59 -0.82 8.76 -8.14
C SER A 59 -0.02 10.06 -7.96
N ALA A 60 0.10 10.82 -9.05
CA ALA A 60 0.88 12.06 -9.07
C ALA A 60 0.09 13.23 -8.45
N GLU A 61 -1.20 13.36 -8.79
CA GLU A 61 -2.02 14.53 -8.47
C GLU A 61 -2.96 14.29 -7.29
N ALA A 62 -3.51 13.08 -7.17
CA ALA A 62 -4.41 12.73 -6.08
C ALA A 62 -3.66 12.06 -4.92
N ASP A 63 -4.35 11.87 -3.81
CA ASP A 63 -3.90 10.91 -2.81
C ASP A 63 -4.26 9.50 -3.31
N ALA A 64 -3.27 8.60 -3.35
CA ALA A 64 -3.44 7.24 -3.87
C ALA A 64 -4.52 6.43 -3.12
N ARG A 65 -4.87 6.80 -1.89
CA ARG A 65 -6.00 6.21 -1.16
C ARG A 65 -7.34 6.57 -1.78
N PHE A 66 -7.46 7.68 -2.49
CA PHE A 66 -8.71 8.18 -3.05
C PHE A 66 -8.73 8.26 -4.57
N ASP A 67 -7.57 8.04 -5.20
CA ASP A 67 -7.41 7.96 -6.65
C ASP A 67 -8.26 6.83 -7.25
N GLN A 68 -9.15 7.20 -8.18
CA GLN A 68 -10.11 6.25 -8.76
C GLN A 68 -9.44 5.20 -9.65
N ASP A 69 -8.38 5.58 -10.34
CA ASP A 69 -7.70 4.71 -11.30
C ASP A 69 -6.82 3.74 -10.54
N ALA A 70 -6.04 4.21 -9.56
CA ALA A 70 -5.23 3.35 -8.71
C ALA A 70 -6.09 2.38 -7.87
N CYS A 71 -7.19 2.86 -7.29
CA CYS A 71 -8.11 1.98 -6.54
C CYS A 71 -8.83 0.99 -7.45
N GLY A 72 -9.21 1.40 -8.67
CA GLY A 72 -9.83 0.52 -9.66
C GLY A 72 -8.90 -0.61 -10.07
N ALA A 73 -7.68 -0.26 -10.48
CA ALA A 73 -6.68 -1.24 -10.89
C ALA A 73 -6.30 -2.21 -9.75
N ALA A 74 -6.21 -1.73 -8.51
CA ALA A 74 -5.99 -2.59 -7.34
C ALA A 74 -7.14 -3.58 -7.11
N LEU A 75 -8.39 -3.14 -7.26
CA LEU A 75 -9.56 -4.01 -7.13
C LEU A 75 -9.62 -5.06 -8.24
N ASP A 76 -9.34 -4.66 -9.49
CA ASP A 76 -9.33 -5.56 -10.64
C ASP A 76 -8.21 -6.62 -10.49
N PHE A 77 -7.03 -6.20 -10.04
CA PHE A 77 -5.92 -7.11 -9.73
C PHE A 77 -6.32 -8.13 -8.66
N MET A 78 -6.89 -7.68 -7.53
CA MET A 78 -7.33 -8.60 -6.48
C MET A 78 -8.44 -9.56 -6.96
N ALA A 79 -9.35 -9.09 -7.81
CA ALA A 79 -10.39 -9.92 -8.40
C ALA A 79 -9.82 -10.99 -9.32
N ALA A 80 -8.86 -10.63 -10.18
CA ALA A 80 -8.17 -11.56 -11.08
C ALA A 80 -7.42 -12.68 -10.33
N HIS A 81 -6.96 -12.38 -9.12
CA HIS A 81 -6.28 -13.35 -8.25
C HIS A 81 -7.22 -14.08 -7.27
N HIS A 82 -8.55 -13.93 -7.40
CA HIS A 82 -9.55 -14.57 -6.55
C HIS A 82 -9.30 -14.35 -5.05
N VAL A 83 -8.87 -13.15 -4.67
CA VAL A 83 -8.57 -12.77 -3.29
C VAL A 83 -9.79 -12.99 -2.40
N LYS A 84 -9.58 -13.68 -1.27
CA LYS A 84 -10.63 -13.94 -0.27
C LYS A 84 -10.56 -12.98 0.91
N THR A 85 -9.35 -12.56 1.26
CA THR A 85 -9.08 -11.69 2.40
C THR A 85 -8.28 -10.48 1.93
N VAL A 86 -8.67 -9.28 2.36
CA VAL A 86 -7.91 -8.06 2.11
C VAL A 86 -7.44 -7.49 3.45
N VAL A 87 -6.16 -7.15 3.55
CA VAL A 87 -5.57 -6.47 4.70
C VAL A 87 -4.95 -5.18 4.20
N ILE A 88 -5.27 -4.06 4.85
CA ILE A 88 -4.75 -2.73 4.49
C ILE A 88 -3.82 -2.27 5.60
N SER A 89 -2.69 -1.66 5.24
CA SER A 89 -1.79 -1.03 6.20
C SER A 89 -2.52 0.00 7.08
N PRO A 90 -2.12 0.16 8.35
CA PRO A 90 -2.79 1.08 9.28
C PRO A 90 -2.64 2.56 8.87
N GLY A 91 -1.69 2.85 8.00
CA GLY A 91 -1.45 4.17 7.43
C GLY A 91 -0.54 4.09 6.21
N ILE A 92 0.13 5.21 5.94
CA ILE A 92 1.24 5.28 4.99
C ILE A 92 2.47 4.78 5.71
N ILE A 93 3.15 3.79 5.14
CA ILE A 93 4.17 3.02 5.86
C ILE A 93 5.58 3.18 5.27
N GLY A 94 5.79 4.20 4.44
CA GLY A 94 7.12 4.48 3.89
C GLY A 94 7.12 5.37 2.66
N CYS A 95 8.33 5.57 2.16
CA CYS A 95 8.64 6.33 0.96
C CYS A 95 8.16 5.62 -0.32
N PRO A 96 7.68 6.37 -1.34
CA PRO A 96 7.34 5.78 -2.64
C PRO A 96 8.58 5.38 -3.46
N HIS A 97 9.79 5.79 -3.07
CA HIS A 97 11.03 5.47 -3.77
C HIS A 97 11.63 4.14 -3.30
N GLU A 98 12.29 3.42 -4.20
CA GLU A 98 12.82 2.07 -3.98
C GLU A 98 14.36 2.09 -3.84
N GLU A 99 14.84 1.50 -2.75
CA GLU A 99 16.26 1.33 -2.46
C GLU A 99 16.94 0.45 -3.52
N GLY A 100 18.13 0.85 -3.97
CA GLY A 100 18.85 0.21 -5.07
C GLY A 100 18.33 0.55 -6.47
N VAL A 101 17.22 1.31 -6.56
CA VAL A 101 16.64 1.80 -7.81
C VAL A 101 16.71 3.33 -7.86
N ASP A 102 16.05 3.99 -6.91
CA ASP A 102 15.94 5.46 -6.85
C ASP A 102 17.04 6.10 -6.00
N TYR A 103 17.60 5.35 -5.05
CA TYR A 103 18.71 5.78 -4.20
C TYR A 103 19.58 4.57 -3.82
N ALA A 104 20.79 4.81 -3.33
CA ALA A 104 21.76 3.75 -3.06
C ALA A 104 21.30 2.81 -1.94
N VAL A 105 21.74 1.55 -2.02
CA VAL A 105 21.49 0.53 -0.99
C VAL A 105 22.15 0.95 0.33
N GLY A 106 21.42 0.82 1.45
CA GLY A 106 21.80 1.21 2.79
C GLY A 106 21.56 2.68 3.13
N GLU A 107 21.20 3.51 2.15
CA GLU A 107 21.03 4.95 2.34
C GLU A 107 19.60 5.35 2.71
N LYS A 108 19.46 6.56 3.25
CA LYS A 108 18.16 7.18 3.46
C LYS A 108 17.70 7.85 2.17
N CYS A 109 16.42 7.70 1.83
CA CYS A 109 15.86 8.36 0.64
C CYS A 109 16.01 9.89 0.76
N PRO A 110 16.76 10.56 -0.14
CA PRO A 110 17.00 12.00 -0.04
C PRO A 110 15.75 12.83 -0.37
N ALA A 111 14.82 12.27 -1.14
CA ALA A 111 13.58 12.94 -1.53
C ALA A 111 12.51 12.92 -0.43
N CYS A 112 12.61 12.03 0.56
CA CYS A 112 11.59 11.84 1.58
C CYS A 112 12.20 11.79 2.99
N PRO A 113 12.78 12.91 3.47
CA PRO A 113 13.51 12.96 4.74
C PRO A 113 12.62 12.67 5.96
N TYR A 114 11.30 12.77 5.83
CA TYR A 114 10.36 12.38 6.88
C TYR A 114 10.61 10.96 7.39
N TRP A 115 10.95 10.01 6.50
CA TRP A 115 11.11 8.59 6.81
C TRP A 115 12.49 8.20 7.35
N ALA A 116 13.46 9.13 7.32
CA ALA A 116 14.86 8.85 7.65
C ALA A 116 15.07 8.16 9.00
N ASP A 117 14.31 8.54 10.03
CA ASP A 117 14.52 8.11 11.42
C ASP A 117 13.19 7.72 12.06
N ARG A 118 12.31 7.05 11.29
CA ARG A 118 10.98 6.67 11.76
C ARG A 118 10.69 5.20 11.54
N ASP A 119 9.99 4.61 12.50
CA ASP A 119 9.46 3.26 12.35
C ASP A 119 8.40 3.25 11.25
N ARG A 120 8.52 2.28 10.34
CA ARG A 120 7.65 2.19 9.16
C ARG A 120 6.19 1.89 9.49
N TRP A 121 5.90 1.29 10.64
CA TRP A 121 4.55 0.84 10.99
C TRP A 121 3.81 1.85 11.86
N THR A 122 4.52 2.48 12.80
CA THR A 122 3.96 3.47 13.73
C THR A 122 4.15 4.91 13.24
N GLY A 123 5.17 5.17 12.43
CA GLY A 123 5.58 6.53 12.04
C GLY A 123 6.28 7.30 13.17
N GLU A 124 6.56 6.66 14.30
CA GLU A 124 7.25 7.29 15.42
C GLU A 124 8.76 7.38 15.19
N ALA A 125 9.41 8.37 15.80
CA ALA A 125 10.86 8.49 15.70
C ALA A 125 11.54 7.29 16.37
N ILE A 126 12.48 6.67 15.67
CA ILE A 126 13.33 5.60 16.21
C ILE A 126 14.35 6.30 17.11
N ARG A 127 14.28 6.04 18.42
CA ARG A 127 15.23 6.54 19.43
C ARG A 127 16.35 5.56 19.64
#